data_AF-A0A1H5K9X8-F1
#
_entry.id   AF-A0A1H5K9X8-F1
#
_cell.length_a   1.000
_cell.length_b   1.000
_cell.length_c   1.000
_cell.angle_alpha   90.00
_cell.angle_beta   90.00
_cell.angle_gamma   90.00
#
_symmetry.space_group_name_H-M   'P 1'
#
loop_
_entity.id
_entity.type
_entity.pdbx_description
1 polymer ?
#
loop_
_entity_poly.entity_id
_entity_poly.type
_entity_poly.pdbx_seq_one_letter_code
_entity_poly.pdbx_strand_id
1 'polypeptide(L)'
;MSSGNTGETVTSDDNSYKAIQAKLTRLSNALDDKAAELEVLQNRMKANAKKAQDTAQAIEHADLDPRFVELTSAVSTALGGAAVHIQRLTEDTVASASHSRVLQRSHARFYGELDEVRSNRREKTPKPGFFDD
;
A
#
# COMPACT_ATOMS: atom_id res chain seq x y z
N MET A 1 -15.16 -24.45 -31.53
CA MET A 1 -15.58 -23.03 -31.37
C MET A 1 -15.07 -22.57 -30.02
N SER A 2 -13.99 -21.77 -30.02
CA SER A 2 -13.30 -21.32 -28.81
C SER A 2 -13.87 -19.95 -28.43
N SER A 3 -14.55 -19.87 -27.28
CA SER A 3 -15.11 -18.62 -26.77
C SER A 3 -13.98 -17.76 -26.20
N GLY A 4 -13.83 -16.58 -26.79
CA GLY A 4 -12.82 -15.59 -26.43
C GLY A 4 -13.02 -15.07 -25.01
N ASN A 5 -12.01 -15.32 -24.17
CA ASN A 5 -11.80 -14.64 -22.91
C ASN A 5 -11.24 -13.24 -23.21
N THR A 6 -12.11 -12.24 -23.39
CA THR A 6 -11.69 -10.83 -23.42
C THR A 6 -11.42 -10.39 -21.98
N GLY A 7 -10.25 -10.77 -21.47
CA GLY A 7 -9.66 -10.06 -20.35
C GLY A 7 -9.40 -8.63 -20.82
N GLU A 8 -10.23 -7.69 -20.36
CA GLU A 8 -9.99 -6.26 -20.53
C GLU A 8 -8.57 -5.95 -20.01
N THR A 9 -7.65 -5.80 -20.95
CA THR A 9 -6.37 -5.17 -20.70
C THR A 9 -6.68 -3.75 -20.29
N VAL A 10 -6.67 -3.48 -18.99
CA VAL A 10 -6.66 -2.10 -18.48
C VAL A 10 -5.37 -1.50 -19.01
N THR A 11 -5.44 -0.84 -20.16
CA THR A 11 -4.33 -0.09 -20.70
C THR A 11 -4.03 1.05 -19.75
N SER A 12 -2.74 1.35 -19.53
CA SER A 12 -2.29 2.42 -18.63
C SER A 12 -3.02 3.75 -18.92
N ASP A 13 -3.41 3.97 -20.17
CA ASP A 13 -3.93 5.23 -20.68
C ASP A 13 -5.47 5.29 -20.77
N ASP A 14 -6.20 4.20 -20.47
CA ASP A 14 -7.67 4.27 -20.43
C ASP A 14 -8.14 5.03 -19.18
N ASN A 15 -8.79 6.16 -19.40
CA ASN A 15 -9.34 7.04 -18.36
C ASN A 15 -10.87 7.07 -18.39
N SER A 16 -11.51 6.04 -18.95
CA SER A 16 -12.94 5.82 -18.80
C SER A 16 -13.32 5.72 -17.32
N TYR A 17 -14.58 6.02 -17.00
CA TYR A 17 -15.08 5.94 -15.62
C TYR A 17 -14.77 4.57 -14.99
N LYS A 18 -15.08 3.49 -15.72
CA LYS A 18 -14.84 2.11 -15.29
C LYS A 18 -13.36 1.82 -15.11
N ALA A 19 -12.50 2.32 -15.99
CA ALA A 19 -11.05 2.15 -15.85
C ALA A 19 -10.52 2.87 -14.60
N ILE A 20 -10.95 4.10 -14.31
CA ILE A 20 -10.55 4.83 -13.11
C ILE A 20 -11.03 4.10 -11.85
N GLN A 21 -12.29 3.64 -11.82
CA GLN A 21 -12.83 2.85 -10.70
C GLN A 21 -12.02 1.56 -10.45
N ALA A 22 -11.67 0.85 -11.53
CA ALA A 22 -10.86 -0.36 -11.45
C ALA A 22 -9.43 -0.05 -10.98
N LYS A 23 -8.80 1.03 -11.48
CA LYS A 23 -7.46 1.47 -11.05
C LYS A 23 -7.45 1.84 -9.57
N LEU A 24 -8.43 2.59 -9.08
CA LEU A 24 -8.53 2.96 -7.66
C LEU A 24 -8.76 1.77 -6.74
N THR A 25 -9.60 0.81 -7.15
CA THR A 25 -9.79 -0.46 -6.43
C THR A 25 -8.48 -1.26 -6.35
N ARG A 26 -7.79 -1.40 -7.48
CA ARG A 26 -6.50 -2.11 -7.53
C ARG A 26 -5.46 -1.43 -6.67
N LEU A 27 -5.40 -0.09 -6.71
CA LEU A 27 -4.48 0.69 -5.89
C LEU A 27 -4.77 0.51 -4.40
N SER A 28 -6.02 0.63 -3.95
CA SER A 28 -6.35 0.44 -2.53
C SER A 28 -5.99 -0.96 -2.04
N ASN A 29 -6.32 -2.00 -2.82
CA ASN A 29 -6.03 -3.38 -2.45
C ASN A 29 -4.51 -3.64 -2.40
N ALA A 30 -3.77 -3.15 -3.39
CA ALA A 30 -2.31 -3.28 -3.40
C ALA A 30 -1.67 -2.57 -2.20
N LEU A 31 -2.19 -1.41 -1.80
CA LEU A 31 -1.72 -0.70 -0.62
C LEU A 31 -2.04 -1.47 0.67
N ASP A 32 -3.24 -2.05 0.81
CA ASP A 32 -3.59 -2.88 1.96
C ASP A 32 -2.66 -4.12 2.08
N ASP A 33 -2.42 -4.81 0.96
CA ASP A 33 -1.52 -5.96 0.91
C ASP A 33 -0.09 -5.57 1.31
N LYS A 34 0.41 -4.43 0.81
CA LYS A 34 1.73 -3.91 1.18
C LYS A 34 1.81 -3.44 2.62
N ALA A 35 0.74 -2.87 3.18
CA ALA A 35 0.70 -2.52 4.60
C ALA A 35 0.90 -3.78 5.47
N ALA A 36 0.23 -4.89 5.14
CA ALA A 36 0.39 -6.16 5.86
C ALA A 36 1.83 -6.72 5.73
N GLU A 37 2.43 -6.68 4.53
CA GLU A 37 3.83 -7.09 4.34
C GLU A 37 4.81 -6.23 5.17
N LEU A 38 4.57 -4.92 5.23
CA LEU A 38 5.39 -3.99 6.01
C LEU A 38 5.27 -4.24 7.51
N GLU A 39 4.08 -4.55 8.03
CA GLU A 39 3.90 -4.93 9.44
C GLU A 39 4.69 -6.20 9.79
N VAL A 40 4.64 -7.22 8.93
CA VAL A 40 5.44 -8.45 9.11
C VAL A 40 6.94 -8.11 9.13
N LEU A 41 7.40 -7.28 8.18
CA LEU A 41 8.79 -6.87 8.11
C LEU A 41 9.22 -6.08 9.36
N GLN A 42 8.38 -5.16 9.83
CA GLN A 42 8.61 -4.38 11.04
C GLN A 42 8.80 -5.30 12.26
N ASN A 43 7.90 -6.26 12.44
CA ASN A 43 7.94 -7.21 13.56
C ASN A 43 9.21 -8.07 13.51
N ARG A 44 9.61 -8.51 12.31
CA ARG A 44 10.87 -9.25 12.12
C ARG A 44 12.10 -8.39 12.43
N MET A 45 12.12 -7.12 12.05
CA MET A 45 13.23 -6.21 12.40
C MET A 45 13.33 -6.00 13.90
N LYS A 46 12.20 -5.78 14.61
CA LYS A 46 12.17 -5.68 16.08
C LYS A 46 12.67 -6.96 16.75
N ALA A 47 12.24 -8.13 16.27
CA ALA A 47 12.70 -9.42 16.79
C ALA A 47 14.20 -9.63 16.57
N ASN A 48 14.72 -9.29 15.40
CA ASN A 48 16.15 -9.38 15.10
C ASN A 48 16.98 -8.37 15.91
N ALA A 49 16.47 -7.15 16.12
CA ALA A 49 17.10 -6.16 16.99
C ALA A 49 17.23 -6.69 18.42
N LYS A 50 16.15 -7.27 18.96
CA LYS A 50 16.17 -7.91 20.28
C LYS A 50 17.18 -9.05 20.33
N LYS A 51 17.18 -9.94 19.34
CA LYS A 51 18.12 -11.07 19.28
C LYS A 51 19.58 -10.59 19.23
N ALA A 52 19.87 -9.53 18.48
CA ALA A 52 21.19 -8.92 18.45
C ALA A 52 21.57 -8.37 19.82
N GLN A 53 20.66 -7.65 20.49
CA GLN A 53 20.91 -7.15 21.85
C GLN A 53 21.20 -8.28 22.85
N ASP A 54 20.38 -9.33 22.85
CA ASP A 54 20.56 -10.49 23.73
C ASP A 54 21.91 -11.19 23.44
N THR A 55 22.32 -11.22 22.16
CA THR A 55 23.64 -11.77 21.76
C THR A 55 24.79 -10.90 22.22
N ALA A 56 24.68 -9.57 22.11
CA ALA A 56 25.70 -8.64 22.60
C ALA A 56 25.91 -8.80 24.12
N GLN A 57 24.83 -8.96 24.88
CA GLN A 57 24.90 -9.26 26.32
C GLN A 57 25.58 -10.60 26.58
N ALA A 58 25.22 -11.65 25.85
CA ALA A 58 25.87 -12.96 26.01
C ALA A 58 27.38 -12.92 25.71
N ILE A 59 27.80 -12.15 24.71
CA ILE A 59 29.21 -11.95 24.36
C ILE A 59 29.94 -11.23 25.50
N GLU A 60 29.33 -10.17 26.04
CA GLU A 60 29.87 -9.42 27.17
C GLU A 60 30.02 -10.30 28.42
N HIS A 61 29.01 -11.12 28.74
CA HIS A 61 29.05 -12.03 29.90
C HIS A 61 30.07 -13.17 29.73
N ALA A 62 30.47 -13.46 28.49
CA ALA A 62 31.48 -14.47 28.19
C ALA A 62 32.92 -13.90 28.19
N ASP A 63 33.11 -12.63 28.57
CA ASP A 63 34.41 -11.93 28.54
C ASP A 63 35.11 -12.06 27.17
N LEU A 64 34.33 -12.09 26.10
CA LEU A 64 34.84 -12.07 24.73
C LEU A 64 35.32 -10.66 24.34
N ASP A 65 36.01 -10.56 23.20
CA ASP A 65 36.54 -9.28 22.71
C ASP A 65 35.42 -8.20 22.63
N PRO A 66 35.59 -7.04 23.31
CA PRO A 66 34.59 -5.97 23.37
C PRO A 66 34.12 -5.48 21.99
N ARG A 67 34.95 -5.62 20.95
CA ARG A 67 34.58 -5.25 19.58
C ARG A 67 33.36 -6.02 19.09
N PHE A 68 33.17 -7.27 19.52
CA PHE A 68 31.99 -8.05 19.14
C PHE A 68 30.72 -7.55 19.85
N VAL A 69 30.84 -7.02 21.08
CA VAL A 69 29.73 -6.39 21.79
C VAL A 69 29.31 -5.12 21.07
N GLU A 70 30.26 -4.26 20.70
CA GLU A 70 30.01 -3.01 19.98
C GLU A 70 29.35 -3.25 18.61
N LEU A 71 29.91 -4.15 17.80
CA LEU A 71 29.37 -4.46 16.47
C LEU A 71 27.95 -5.03 16.57
N THR A 72 27.72 -5.96 17.51
CA THR A 72 26.40 -6.59 17.67
C THR A 72 25.37 -5.60 18.21
N SER A 73 25.76 -4.72 19.13
CA SER A 73 24.90 -3.64 19.64
C SER A 73 24.53 -2.64 18.54
N ALA A 74 25.48 -2.29 17.67
CA ALA A 74 25.23 -1.42 16.53
C ALA A 74 24.19 -2.01 15.56
N VAL A 75 24.25 -3.33 15.31
CA VAL A 75 23.22 -4.04 14.52
C VAL A 75 21.85 -3.95 15.19
N SER A 76 21.77 -4.13 16.50
CA SER A 76 20.51 -3.98 17.24
C SER A 76 19.92 -2.59 17.07
N THR A 77 20.74 -1.55 17.25
CA THR A 77 20.32 -0.15 17.06
C THR A 77 19.87 0.13 15.64
N ALA A 78 20.61 -0.34 14.63
CA ALA A 78 20.26 -0.14 13.23
C ALA A 78 18.91 -0.80 12.86
N LEU A 79 18.68 -2.03 13.32
CA LEU A 79 17.42 -2.74 13.10
C LEU A 79 16.25 -2.09 13.85
N GLY A 80 16.48 -1.61 15.07
CA GLY A 80 15.49 -0.85 15.85
C GLY A 80 15.09 0.44 15.14
N GLY A 81 16.07 1.19 14.63
CA GLY A 81 15.84 2.41 13.85
C GLY A 81 15.09 2.13 12.54
N ALA A 82 15.50 1.11 11.79
CA ALA A 82 14.83 0.70 10.56
C ALA A 82 13.36 0.31 10.80
N ALA A 83 13.05 -0.37 11.91
CA ALA A 83 11.67 -0.71 12.27
C ALA A 83 10.78 0.51 12.51
N VAL A 84 11.34 1.65 12.96
CA VAL A 84 10.59 2.91 13.09
C VAL A 84 10.26 3.51 11.72
N HIS A 85 11.20 3.46 10.77
CA HIS A 85 10.96 3.92 9.41
C HIS A 85 9.89 3.08 8.69
N ILE A 86 9.93 1.76 8.87
CA ILE A 86 8.89 0.88 8.32
C ILE A 86 7.53 1.18 8.93
N GLN A 87 7.46 1.48 10.22
CA GLN A 87 6.20 1.86 10.86
C GLN A 87 5.53 3.04 10.15
N ARG A 88 6.31 4.11 9.91
CA ARG A 88 5.82 5.32 9.22
C ARG A 88 5.38 4.99 7.80
N LEU A 89 6.15 4.16 7.09
CA LEU A 89 5.77 3.73 5.75
C LEU A 89 4.47 2.91 5.75
N THR A 90 4.24 2.06 6.75
CA THR A 90 2.96 1.36 6.93
C THR A 90 1.82 2.35 7.14
N GLU A 91 1.99 3.32 8.04
CA GLU A 91 1.00 4.37 8.33
C GLU A 91 0.63 5.16 7.06
N ASP A 92 1.63 5.59 6.28
CA ASP A 92 1.45 6.30 5.01
C ASP A 92 0.73 5.43 3.96
N THR A 93 1.04 4.13 3.92
CA THR A 93 0.42 3.17 3.01
C THR A 93 -1.07 2.99 3.34
N VAL A 94 -1.42 2.82 4.62
CA VAL A 94 -2.80 2.72 5.10
C VAL A 94 -3.58 4.00 4.82
N ALA A 95 -2.97 5.17 5.08
CA ALA A 95 -3.57 6.46 4.76
C ALA A 95 -3.84 6.60 3.26
N SER A 96 -2.89 6.20 2.41
CA SER A 96 -3.03 6.24 0.95
C SER A 96 -4.13 5.30 0.45
N ALA A 97 -4.29 4.12 1.06
CA ALA A 97 -5.38 3.21 0.74
C ALA A 97 -6.74 3.85 1.08
N SER A 98 -6.84 4.49 2.25
CA SER A 98 -8.04 5.24 2.67
C SER A 98 -8.37 6.37 1.69
N HIS A 99 -7.38 7.19 1.32
CA HIS A 99 -7.56 8.26 0.33
C HIS A 99 -8.02 7.73 -1.03
N SER A 100 -7.47 6.59 -1.48
CA SER A 100 -7.87 5.96 -2.75
C SER A 100 -9.35 5.55 -2.72
N ARG A 101 -9.83 5.00 -1.59
CA ARG A 101 -11.26 4.65 -1.42
C ARG A 101 -12.16 5.89 -1.33
N VAL A 102 -11.70 6.97 -0.69
CA VAL A 102 -12.44 8.25 -0.67
C VAL A 102 -12.56 8.83 -2.08
N LEU A 103 -11.46 8.83 -2.82
CA LEU A 103 -11.44 9.28 -4.21
C LEU A 103 -12.35 8.42 -5.09
N GLN A 104 -12.33 7.10 -4.91
CA GLN A 104 -13.21 6.16 -5.61
C GLN A 104 -14.69 6.51 -5.40
N ARG A 105 -15.10 6.71 -4.14
CA ARG A 105 -16.49 7.08 -3.79
C ARG A 105 -16.87 8.44 -4.34
N SER A 106 -15.97 9.42 -4.25
CA SER A 106 -16.19 10.77 -4.78
C SER A 106 -16.33 10.73 -6.30
N HIS A 107 -15.48 9.98 -6.98
CA HIS A 107 -15.55 9.78 -8.42
C HIS A 107 -16.82 9.03 -8.84
N ALA A 108 -17.26 8.03 -8.07
CA ALA A 108 -18.54 7.35 -8.29
C ALA A 108 -19.72 8.30 -8.19
N ARG A 109 -19.70 9.18 -7.18
CA ARG A 109 -20.72 10.21 -6.97
C ARG A 109 -20.79 11.19 -8.15
N PHE A 110 -19.66 11.80 -8.53
CA PHE A 110 -19.64 12.83 -9.59
C PHE A 110 -19.86 12.30 -11.01
N TYR A 111 -19.47 11.04 -11.28
CA TYR A 111 -19.37 10.51 -12.64
C TYR A 111 -20.16 9.22 -12.88
N GLY A 112 -20.70 8.57 -11.84
CA GLY A 112 -21.39 7.29 -11.97
C GLY A 112 -22.64 7.38 -12.84
N GLU A 113 -23.54 8.31 -12.51
CA GLU A 113 -24.77 8.52 -13.27
C GLU A 113 -24.48 9.02 -14.70
N LEU A 114 -23.39 9.77 -14.89
CA LEU A 114 -22.95 10.22 -16.21
C LEU A 114 -22.43 9.08 -17.07
N ASP A 115 -21.70 8.13 -16.49
CA ASP A 115 -21.26 6.93 -17.19
C ASP A 115 -22.46 6.08 -17.64
N GLU A 116 -23.48 5.95 -16.79
CA GLU A 116 -24.71 5.21 -17.12
C GLU A 116 -25.46 5.84 -18.32
N VAL A 117 -25.62 7.16 -18.31
CA VAL A 117 -26.25 7.91 -19.41
C VAL A 117 -25.42 7.86 -20.70
N ARG A 118 -24.08 7.97 -20.59
CA ARG A 118 -23.15 7.96 -21.73
C ARG A 118 -22.97 6.60 -22.37
N SER A 119 -22.98 5.53 -21.58
CA SER A 119 -22.72 4.17 -22.05
C SER A 119 -23.73 3.70 -23.12
N ASN A 120 -24.89 4.36 -23.24
CA ASN A 120 -25.98 3.95 -24.14
C ASN A 120 -26.44 5.01 -25.17
N ARG A 121 -25.77 6.17 -25.31
CA ARG A 121 -26.25 7.25 -26.21
C ARG A 121 -25.14 8.00 -26.98
N ARG A 122 -25.47 8.37 -28.23
CA ARG A 122 -24.63 9.22 -29.11
C ARG A 122 -24.84 10.73 -28.95
N GLU A 123 -25.83 11.16 -28.16
CA GLU A 123 -26.21 12.57 -28.02
C GLU A 123 -25.40 13.32 -26.94
N LYS A 124 -25.50 14.66 -26.93
CA LYS A 124 -24.83 15.51 -25.92
C LYS A 124 -25.28 15.11 -24.51
N THR A 125 -24.32 14.86 -23.64
CA THR A 125 -24.54 14.43 -22.26
C THR A 125 -24.24 15.52 -21.24
N PRO A 126 -24.87 15.47 -20.05
CA PRO A 126 -24.63 16.45 -18.99
C PRO A 126 -23.17 16.46 -18.52
N LYS A 127 -22.75 17.54 -17.86
CA LYS A 127 -21.39 17.70 -17.33
C LYS A 127 -21.24 17.02 -15.94
N PRO A 128 -20.01 16.69 -15.51
CA PRO A 128 -19.70 16.23 -14.14
C PRO A 128 -20.37 17.09 -13.07
N GLY A 129 -21.02 16.46 -12.09
CA GLY A 129 -21.74 17.13 -11.00
C GLY A 129 -23.16 17.61 -11.33
N PHE A 130 -23.74 17.26 -12.49
CA PHE A 130 -25.13 17.62 -12.83
C PHE A 130 -26.17 16.97 -11.90
N PHE A 131 -25.85 15.81 -11.32
CA PHE A 131 -26.76 15.03 -10.47
C PHE A 131 -26.41 15.09 -8.97
N ASP A 132 -25.44 15.92 -8.58
CA ASP A 132 -24.97 16.06 -7.21
C ASP A 132 -25.74 17.16 -6.45
N ASP A 133 -27.01 16.92 -6.15
CA ASP A 133 -27.76 17.66 -5.12
C ASP A 133 -27.38 17.19 -3.69
#